data_AF-A0A533URX9-F1
#
_entry.id   AF-A0A533URX9-F1
#
_cell.length_a   1.000
_cell.length_b   1.000
_cell.length_c   1.000
_cell.angle_alpha   90.00
_cell.angle_beta   90.00
_cell.angle_gamma   90.00
#
_symmetry.space_group_name_H-M   'P 1'
#
loop_
_entity.id
_entity.type
_entity.pdbx_description
1 polymer ?
#
loop_
_entity_poly.entity_id
_entity_poly.type
_entity_poly.pdbx_seq_one_letter_code
_entity_poly.pdbx_strand_id
1 'polypeptide(L)'
;MSEFAFFRFKSANMLTEDEERDKEEMISLTEQVLDSKGIECDARIAKISEDRLREILEEVRKLRRKRKKNNVISDVGSSNQEDTDIQTDNKEAPYVS
;
A
#
# COMPACT_ATOMS: atom_id res chain seq x y z
N MET A 1 -17.28 10.39 -1.35
CA MET A 1 -16.98 9.75 -0.04
C MET A 1 -16.87 8.25 -0.22
N SER A 2 -15.65 7.78 -0.53
CA SER A 2 -15.40 6.38 -0.85
C SER A 2 -15.27 5.46 0.37
N GLU A 3 -16.25 5.49 1.28
CA GLU A 3 -16.27 4.58 2.46
C GLU A 3 -16.30 3.11 2.04
N PHE A 4 -16.90 2.81 0.89
CA PHE A 4 -17.04 1.45 0.38
C PHE A 4 -15.69 0.80 0.05
N ALA A 5 -14.71 1.59 -0.42
CA ALA A 5 -13.36 1.12 -0.67
C ALA A 5 -12.67 0.72 0.65
N PHE A 6 -12.83 1.53 1.70
CA PHE A 6 -12.31 1.23 3.03
C PHE A 6 -12.89 -0.08 3.59
N PHE A 7 -14.21 -0.27 3.49
CA PHE A 7 -14.85 -1.51 3.91
C PHE A 7 -14.35 -2.73 3.14
N ARG A 8 -14.07 -2.59 1.85
CA ARG A 8 -13.47 -3.65 1.02
C ARG A 8 -12.07 -4.03 1.49
N PHE A 9 -11.22 -3.06 1.82
CA PHE A 9 -9.88 -3.35 2.37
C PHE A 9 -9.97 -4.05 3.72
N LYS A 10 -10.90 -3.61 4.57
CA LYS A 10 -11.17 -4.22 5.88
C LYS A 10 -11.70 -5.64 5.76
N SER A 11 -12.70 -5.87 4.91
CA SER A 11 -13.29 -7.21 4.72
C SER A 11 -12.32 -8.19 4.08
N ALA A 12 -11.36 -7.69 3.29
CA ALA A 12 -10.28 -8.49 2.72
C ALA A 12 -9.06 -8.62 3.64
N ASN A 13 -9.14 -8.11 4.89
CA ASN A 13 -8.09 -8.17 5.90
C ASN A 13 -6.72 -7.64 5.42
N MET A 14 -6.74 -6.63 4.54
CA MET A 14 -5.53 -6.07 3.92
C MET A 14 -4.97 -4.85 4.67
N LEU A 15 -5.74 -4.30 5.60
CA LEU A 15 -5.37 -3.16 6.45
C LEU A 15 -4.59 -3.63 7.67
N THR A 16 -3.64 -2.81 8.10
CA THR A 16 -2.97 -2.92 9.40
C THR A 16 -3.77 -2.22 10.50
N GLU A 17 -3.52 -2.53 11.77
CA GLU A 17 -4.22 -1.92 12.91
C GLU A 17 -4.07 -0.39 12.97
N ASP A 18 -2.96 0.15 12.47
CA ASP A 18 -2.75 1.60 12.35
C ASP A 18 -3.63 2.19 11.24
N GLU A 19 -3.71 1.53 10.09
CA GLU A 19 -4.56 1.96 8.96
C GLU A 19 -6.05 1.85 9.29
N GLU A 20 -6.43 0.90 10.13
CA GLU A 20 -7.81 0.74 10.59
C GLU A 20 -8.20 1.81 11.63
N ARG A 21 -7.25 2.22 12.48
CA ARG A 21 -7.42 3.36 13.41
C ARG A 21 -7.53 4.69 12.65
N ASP A 22 -6.73 4.87 11.62
CA ASP A 22 -6.72 6.08 10.78
C ASP A 22 -7.76 6.01 9.63
N LYS A 23 -9.00 5.60 9.93
CA LYS A 23 -10.07 5.40 8.93
C LYS A 23 -10.25 6.61 8.00
N GLU A 24 -10.33 7.82 8.56
CA GLU A 24 -10.56 9.04 7.78
C GLU A 24 -9.38 9.35 6.84
N GLU A 25 -8.14 9.15 7.30
CA GLU A 25 -6.94 9.32 6.46
C GLU A 25 -6.98 8.34 5.29
N MET A 26 -7.29 7.06 5.57
CA MET A 26 -7.37 6.02 4.54
C MET A 26 -8.45 6.31 3.51
N ILE A 27 -9.63 6.78 3.91
CA ILE A 27 -10.70 7.14 2.97
C ILE A 27 -10.25 8.30 2.08
N SER A 28 -9.66 9.36 2.65
CA SER A 28 -9.20 10.53 1.89
C SER A 28 -8.08 10.18 0.91
N LEU A 29 -7.12 9.34 1.33
CA LEU A 29 -6.04 8.90 0.44
C LEU A 29 -6.55 7.99 -0.66
N THR A 30 -7.50 7.12 -0.35
CA THR A 30 -8.12 6.24 -1.35
C THR A 30 -8.88 7.06 -2.38
N GLU A 31 -9.67 8.05 -1.97
CA GLU A 31 -10.39 8.95 -2.88
C GLU A 31 -9.42 9.65 -3.86
N GLN A 32 -8.30 10.19 -3.36
CA GLN A 32 -7.27 10.78 -4.22
C GLN A 32 -6.67 9.79 -5.23
N VAL A 33 -6.38 8.56 -4.81
CA VAL A 33 -5.86 7.52 -5.71
C VAL A 33 -6.91 7.15 -6.76
N LEU A 34 -8.17 7.04 -6.36
CA LEU A 34 -9.26 6.73 -7.28
C LEU A 34 -9.50 7.83 -8.29
N ASP A 35 -9.50 9.08 -7.86
CA ASP A 35 -9.61 10.26 -8.72
C ASP A 35 -8.46 10.29 -9.73
N SER A 36 -7.23 10.05 -9.28
CA SER A 36 -6.05 9.99 -10.16
C SER A 36 -6.12 8.86 -11.20
N LYS A 37 -6.80 7.76 -10.87
CA LYS A 37 -7.03 6.62 -11.77
C LYS A 37 -8.32 6.79 -12.61
N GLY A 38 -9.11 7.85 -12.41
CA GLY A 38 -10.39 8.05 -13.09
C GLY A 38 -11.50 7.08 -12.65
N ILE A 39 -11.46 6.61 -11.40
CA ILE A 39 -12.41 5.65 -10.82
C ILE A 39 -13.34 6.39 -9.84
N GLU A 40 -14.27 7.17 -10.37
CA GLU A 40 -15.10 8.11 -9.58
C GLU A 40 -16.33 7.47 -8.89
N CYS A 41 -16.59 6.17 -9.10
CA CYS A 41 -17.81 5.50 -8.60
C CYS A 41 -17.52 4.43 -7.56
N ASP A 42 -18.12 4.54 -6.38
CA ASP A 42 -18.10 3.49 -5.33
C ASP A 42 -18.66 2.15 -5.84
N ALA A 43 -19.61 2.18 -6.78
CA ALA A 43 -20.12 0.98 -7.43
C ALA A 43 -19.08 0.29 -8.34
N ARG A 44 -18.11 1.05 -8.87
CA ARG A 44 -17.00 0.49 -9.64
C ARG A 44 -15.99 -0.13 -8.71
N ILE A 45 -15.59 0.53 -7.61
CA ILE A 45 -14.66 -0.05 -6.63
C ILE A 45 -15.17 -1.34 -6.01
N ALA A 46 -16.47 -1.38 -5.71
CA ALA A 46 -17.13 -2.56 -5.18
C ALA A 46 -17.09 -3.78 -6.11
N LYS A 47 -16.81 -3.58 -7.42
CA LYS A 47 -16.73 -4.65 -8.43
C LYS A 47 -15.30 -4.95 -8.88
N ILE A 48 -14.31 -4.28 -8.31
CA ILE A 48 -12.89 -4.52 -8.62
C ILE A 48 -12.46 -5.86 -8.02
N SER A 49 -11.61 -6.59 -8.75
CA SER A 49 -10.98 -7.83 -8.27
C SER A 49 -10.01 -7.56 -7.12
N GLU A 50 -9.69 -8.58 -6.33
CA GLU A 50 -8.75 -8.46 -5.21
C GLU A 50 -7.36 -7.98 -5.64
N ASP A 51 -6.87 -8.40 -6.80
CA ASP A 51 -5.57 -7.98 -7.32
C ASP A 51 -5.50 -6.47 -7.56
N ARG A 52 -6.55 -5.93 -8.18
CA ARG A 52 -6.64 -4.50 -8.48
C ARG A 52 -6.97 -3.69 -7.22
N LEU A 53 -7.65 -4.29 -6.25
CA LEU A 53 -7.83 -3.73 -4.91
C LEU A 53 -6.48 -3.62 -4.17
N ARG A 54 -5.62 -4.64 -4.24
CA ARG A 54 -4.24 -4.60 -3.71
C ARG A 54 -3.41 -3.50 -4.37
N GLU A 55 -3.49 -3.38 -5.69
CA GLU A 55 -2.78 -2.32 -6.43
C GLU A 55 -3.21 -0.92 -5.96
N ILE A 56 -4.50 -0.70 -5.70
CA ILE A 56 -5.00 0.57 -5.15
C ILE A 56 -4.47 0.79 -3.74
N LEU A 57 -4.49 -0.23 -2.88
CA LEU A 57 -3.97 -0.13 -1.51
C LEU A 57 -2.46 0.17 -1.48
N GLU A 58 -1.71 -0.43 -2.39
CA GLU A 58 -0.28 -0.16 -2.53
C GLU A 58 0.00 1.28 -2.94
N GLU A 59 -0.79 1.82 -3.88
CA GLU A 59 -0.73 3.25 -4.25
C GLU A 59 -1.12 4.16 -3.08
N VAL A 60 -2.13 3.80 -2.29
CA VAL A 60 -2.50 4.52 -1.06
C VAL A 60 -1.34 4.53 -0.06
N ARG A 61 -0.67 3.39 0.15
CA ARG A 61 0.53 3.30 1.01
C ARG A 61 1.69 4.12 0.47
N LYS A 62 1.94 4.09 -0.85
CA LYS A 62 2.94 4.94 -1.50
C LYS A 62 2.61 6.41 -1.31
N LEU A 63 1.34 6.81 -1.45
CA LEU A 63 0.90 8.18 -1.26
C LEU A 63 1.08 8.61 0.21
N ARG A 64 0.70 7.76 1.17
CA ARG A 64 0.91 7.99 2.62
C ARG A 64 2.38 8.19 2.96
N ARG A 65 3.26 7.34 2.42
CA ARG A 65 4.73 7.48 2.55
C ARG A 65 5.25 8.75 1.89
N LYS A 66 4.79 9.07 0.67
CA LYS A 66 5.16 10.32 -0.04
C LYS A 66 4.73 11.56 0.74
N ARG A 67 3.53 11.55 1.33
CA ARG A 67 3.01 12.65 2.14
C ARG A 67 3.83 12.86 3.42
N LYS A 68 4.23 11.77 4.09
CA LYS A 68 5.21 11.82 5.18
C LYS A 68 6.58 12.33 4.71
N LYS A 69 7.10 11.86 3.58
CA LYS A 69 8.39 12.32 3.02
C LYS A 69 8.35 13.81 2.68
N ASN A 70 7.30 14.29 2.03
CA ASN A 70 7.16 15.72 1.70
C ASN A 70 7.03 16.62 2.93
N ASN A 71 6.51 16.11 4.04
CA ASN A 71 6.48 16.82 5.32
C ASN A 71 7.83 16.75 6.08
N VAL A 72 8.66 15.74 5.78
CA VAL A 72 9.99 15.54 6.40
C VAL A 72 11.13 16.10 5.55
N ILE A 73 10.96 16.34 4.25
CA ILE A 73 12.02 16.85 3.35
C ILE A 73 12.41 18.33 3.64
N SER A 74 11.70 19.03 4.52
CA SER A 74 12.24 20.25 5.14
C SER A 74 13.35 19.98 6.16
N ASP A 75 13.61 18.72 6.52
CA ASP A 75 14.70 18.31 7.40
C ASP A 75 15.21 16.90 7.03
N VAL A 76 16.20 16.86 6.13
CA VAL A 76 17.19 15.78 5.95
C VAL A 76 16.70 14.39 5.51
N GLY A 77 17.14 14.00 4.31
CA GLY A 77 17.62 12.63 4.09
C GLY A 77 16.73 11.71 3.26
N SER A 78 16.93 11.74 1.94
CA SER A 78 16.71 10.57 1.08
C SER A 78 17.35 9.34 1.71
N SER A 79 16.55 8.32 2.01
CA SER A 79 17.01 6.95 1.86
C SER A 79 16.06 6.20 0.93
N ASN A 80 16.74 5.64 -0.07
CA ASN A 80 16.22 4.82 -1.15
C ASN A 80 16.01 3.39 -0.65
N GLN A 81 15.33 2.65 -1.51
CA GLN A 81 15.01 1.23 -1.42
C GLN A 81 16.20 0.37 -0.94
N GLU A 82 15.90 -0.55 -0.02
CA GLU A 82 16.64 -1.80 0.12
C GLU A 82 15.62 -2.95 0.01
N ASP A 83 15.25 -3.27 -1.23
CA ASP A 83 14.83 -4.62 -1.58
C ASP A 83 16.07 -5.50 -1.47
N THR A 84 16.22 -6.22 -0.37
CA THR A 84 17.12 -7.37 -0.31
C THR A 84 16.27 -8.64 -0.38
N ASP A 85 16.11 -9.09 -1.62
CA ASP A 85 15.69 -10.44 -1.99
C ASP A 85 16.75 -11.41 -1.45
N ILE A 86 16.53 -11.96 -0.25
CA ILE A 86 17.38 -13.04 0.26
C ILE A 86 16.92 -14.32 -0.45
N GLN A 87 17.50 -14.55 -1.61
CA GLN A 87 17.43 -15.80 -2.34
C GLN A 87 18.14 -16.88 -1.54
N THR A 88 17.37 -17.70 -0.82
CA THR A 88 17.78 -19.04 -0.41
C THR A 88 18.17 -19.83 -1.65
N ASP A 89 19.44 -20.21 -1.77
CA ASP A 89 19.82 -21.34 -2.60
C ASP A 89 20.90 -22.19 -1.93
N ASN A 90 20.54 -23.46 -1.79
CA ASN A 90 21.28 -24.53 -1.18
C ASN A 90 22.46 -24.92 -2.07
N LYS A 91 23.69 -24.88 -1.56
CA LYS A 91 24.76 -25.80 -2.01
C LYS A 91 25.59 -26.27 -0.82
N GLU A 92 25.06 -27.34 -0.23
CA GLU A 92 25.77 -28.49 0.31
C GLU A 92 27.15 -28.67 -0.34
N ALA A 93 28.23 -28.52 0.45
CA ALA A 93 29.58 -28.88 0.05
C ALA A 93 30.04 -30.07 0.91
N PRO A 94 30.17 -31.28 0.33
CA PRO A 94 30.80 -32.38 1.00
C PRO A 94 32.31 -32.40 0.73
N TYR A 95 33.03 -32.96 1.71
CA TYR A 95 34.31 -33.67 1.60
C TYR A 95 35.64 -32.95 1.94
N VAL A 96 36.13 -33.27 3.15
CA VAL A 96 37.44 -33.85 3.54
C VAL A 96 38.73 -33.38 2.82
N SER A 97 39.71 -32.97 3.64
CA SER A 97 41.06 -33.56 3.71
C SER A 97 41.68 -33.28 5.07
#